data_AF-A0A068L9J5-F1
#
_entry.id   AF-A0A068L9J5-F1
#
_cell.length_a   1.000
_cell.length_b   1.000
_cell.length_c   1.000
_cell.angle_alpha   90.00
_cell.angle_beta   90.00
_cell.angle_gamma   90.00
#
_symmetry.space_group_name_H-M   'P 1'
#
loop_
_entity.id
_entity.type
_entity.pdbx_description
1 polymer ?
#
loop_
_entity_poly.entity_id
_entity_poly.type
_entity_poly.pdbx_seq_one_letter_code
_entity_poly.pdbx_strand_id
1 'polypeptide(L)'
;MGQKINPLGFRLGTTQSHHSIWFAQPKKYSEGLEEDKKIRDCIKNYVQKNIRISSGMEGIARIEIQKRIDLVQIIIYMGFPKLLIEDKPRRIEELQMNVQKELNCANRKLNIAITRISNPYGHPNILAEFIAGQLKNRVSFRKAMKKAIELTEQANTKGIQVQIAGRIDGKEIARVEWIREGRVPLQTIEAKIDYCSYTVRTIYGVLGIKIWIFVDEE
;
A
#
# COMPACT_ATOMS: atom_id res chain seq x y z
N MET A 1 7.99 8.94 25.89
CA MET A 1 7.69 8.46 24.52
C MET A 1 7.16 9.63 23.72
N GLY A 2 7.90 10.10 22.72
CA GLY A 2 7.52 11.25 21.89
C GLY A 2 6.83 10.86 20.59
N GLN A 3 6.27 11.86 19.91
CA GLN A 3 5.76 11.70 18.55
C GLN A 3 6.95 11.53 17.58
N LYS A 4 6.84 10.56 16.66
CA LYS A 4 7.83 10.33 15.60
C LYS A 4 7.27 10.83 14.27
N ILE A 5 8.12 11.39 13.43
CA ILE A 5 7.77 11.80 12.07
C ILE A 5 7.49 10.57 11.18
N ASN A 6 6.65 10.73 10.15
CA ASN A 6 6.46 9.70 9.13
C ASN A 6 7.78 9.55 8.33
N PRO A 7 8.40 8.35 8.30
CA PRO A 7 9.68 8.15 7.64
C PRO A 7 9.65 8.39 6.13
N LEU A 8 8.49 8.24 5.47
CA LEU A 8 8.33 8.56 4.05
C LEU A 8 8.47 10.06 3.82
N GLY A 9 7.75 10.87 4.61
CA GLY A 9 7.81 12.33 4.53
C GLY A 9 9.16 12.90 4.92
N PHE A 10 9.83 12.27 5.89
CA PHE A 10 11.18 12.65 6.33
C PHE A 10 12.27 12.48 5.24
N ARG A 11 12.01 11.65 4.22
CA ARG A 11 12.96 11.32 3.15
C ARG A 11 12.52 11.77 1.76
N LEU A 12 11.45 12.56 1.66
CA LEU A 12 10.98 13.09 0.38
C LEU A 12 12.07 13.96 -0.27
N GLY A 13 12.41 13.64 -1.52
CA GLY A 13 13.41 14.37 -2.31
C GLY A 13 14.86 13.91 -2.13
N THR A 14 15.11 12.95 -1.24
CA THR A 14 16.43 12.30 -1.10
C THR A 14 16.35 10.85 -1.54
N THR A 15 15.86 9.97 -0.66
CA THR A 15 15.73 8.52 -0.96
C THR A 15 14.32 8.14 -1.40
N GLN A 16 13.31 8.95 -1.07
CA GLN A 16 11.90 8.69 -1.40
C GLN A 16 11.39 9.63 -2.49
N SER A 17 10.85 9.06 -3.55
CA SER A 17 10.19 9.79 -4.64
C SER A 17 8.69 10.01 -4.39
N HIS A 18 8.13 10.99 -5.09
CA HIS A 18 6.68 11.21 -5.11
C HIS A 18 5.98 10.12 -5.94
N HIS A 19 4.80 9.67 -5.48
CA HIS A 19 3.98 8.72 -6.22
C HIS A 19 3.09 9.38 -7.29
N SER A 20 2.79 10.67 -7.16
CA SER A 20 2.12 11.46 -8.19
C SER A 20 3.14 12.41 -8.80
N ILE A 21 3.45 12.22 -10.08
CA ILE A 21 4.48 12.96 -10.82
C ILE A 21 3.78 13.75 -11.91
N TRP A 22 3.42 14.99 -11.59
CA TRP A 22 2.81 15.93 -12.53
C TRP A 22 2.95 17.35 -12.01
N PHE A 23 2.67 18.32 -12.89
CA PHE A 23 2.72 19.75 -12.58
C PHE A 23 1.42 20.42 -13.03
N ALA A 24 0.96 21.40 -12.26
CA ALA A 24 -0.13 22.28 -12.64
C ALA A 24 0.07 23.67 -12.05
N GLN A 25 -0.54 24.68 -12.67
CA GLN A 25 -0.60 26.02 -12.09
C GLN A 25 -1.38 25.99 -10.75
N PRO A 26 -1.05 26.86 -9.78
CA PRO A 26 -1.68 26.84 -8.45
C PRO A 26 -3.22 26.84 -8.47
N LYS A 27 -3.82 27.58 -9.41
CA LYS A 27 -5.29 27.65 -9.58
C LYS A 27 -5.93 26.33 -9.98
N LYS A 28 -5.21 25.47 -10.71
CA LYS A 28 -5.68 24.17 -11.23
C LYS A 28 -5.15 22.97 -10.44
N TYR A 29 -4.28 23.21 -9.45
CA TYR A 29 -3.64 22.14 -8.69
C TYR A 29 -4.66 21.35 -7.84
N SER A 30 -5.63 22.04 -7.25
CA SER A 30 -6.71 21.42 -6.47
C SER A 30 -7.54 20.44 -7.31
N GLU A 31 -7.91 20.83 -8.53
CA GLU A 31 -8.64 19.99 -9.49
C GLU A 31 -7.82 18.73 -9.83
N GLY A 32 -6.53 18.90 -10.13
CA GLY A 32 -5.64 17.78 -10.43
C GLY A 32 -5.45 16.81 -9.25
N LEU A 33 -5.46 17.32 -8.02
CA LEU A 33 -5.38 16.50 -6.81
C LEU A 33 -6.69 15.73 -6.56
N GLU A 34 -7.85 16.35 -6.82
CA GLU A 34 -9.14 15.70 -6.73
C GLU A 34 -9.27 14.56 -7.75
N GLU A 35 -8.84 14.79 -9.00
CA GLU A 35 -8.74 13.76 -10.04
C GLU A 35 -7.89 12.57 -9.54
N ASP A 36 -6.71 12.81 -8.98
CA ASP A 36 -5.83 11.75 -8.46
C ASP A 36 -6.50 10.92 -7.39
N LYS A 37 -7.25 11.56 -6.49
CA LYS A 37 -7.99 10.89 -5.42
C LYS A 37 -9.08 9.99 -6.02
N LYS A 38 -9.89 10.51 -6.96
CA LYS A 38 -10.93 9.74 -7.66
C LYS A 38 -10.35 8.52 -8.37
N ILE A 39 -9.23 8.68 -9.07
CA ILE A 39 -8.51 7.56 -9.72
C ILE A 39 -8.11 6.50 -8.70
N ARG A 40 -7.44 6.90 -7.60
CA ARG A 40 -6.94 5.98 -6.57
C ARG A 40 -8.09 5.24 -5.88
N ASP A 41 -9.17 5.93 -5.57
CA ASP A 41 -10.35 5.34 -4.94
C ASP A 41 -11.09 4.39 -5.89
N CYS A 42 -11.22 4.75 -7.17
CA CYS A 42 -11.81 3.90 -8.19
C CYS A 42 -11.03 2.58 -8.37
N ILE A 43 -9.70 2.66 -8.48
CA ILE A 43 -8.83 1.47 -8.60
C ILE A 43 -8.96 0.57 -7.38
N LYS A 44 -8.89 1.14 -6.17
CA LYS A 44 -9.04 0.36 -4.92
C LYS A 44 -10.40 -0.32 -4.84
N ASN A 45 -11.47 0.41 -5.17
CA ASN A 45 -12.83 -0.14 -5.14
C ASN A 45 -13.03 -1.24 -6.19
N TYR A 46 -12.47 -1.09 -7.39
CA TYR A 46 -12.54 -2.09 -8.45
C TYR A 46 -11.83 -3.38 -8.04
N VAL A 47 -10.59 -3.26 -7.56
CA VAL A 47 -9.79 -4.39 -7.11
C VAL A 47 -10.47 -5.10 -5.93
N GLN A 48 -10.95 -4.35 -4.95
CA GLN A 48 -11.64 -4.93 -3.79
C GLN A 48 -12.93 -5.67 -4.15
N LYS A 49 -13.71 -5.18 -5.13
CA LYS A 49 -14.93 -5.86 -5.61
C LYS A 49 -14.62 -7.18 -6.30
N ASN A 50 -13.65 -7.17 -7.21
CA ASN A 50 -13.31 -8.37 -8.00
C ASN A 50 -12.63 -9.45 -7.16
N ILE A 51 -11.89 -9.08 -6.11
CA ILE A 51 -11.22 -10.04 -5.22
C ILE A 51 -12.20 -10.74 -4.29
N ARG A 52 -13.27 -10.07 -3.81
CA ARG A 52 -14.31 -10.74 -3.00
C ARG A 52 -14.92 -11.95 -3.72
N ILE A 53 -14.86 -11.95 -5.04
CA ILE A 53 -15.37 -13.02 -5.90
C ILE A 53 -14.35 -14.18 -6.02
N SER A 54 -13.03 -13.91 -5.88
CA SER A 54 -11.96 -14.87 -6.19
C SER A 54 -11.13 -15.35 -5.00
N SER A 55 -11.45 -14.98 -3.75
CA SER A 55 -10.80 -15.47 -2.51
C SER A 55 -9.27 -15.26 -2.42
N GLY A 56 -8.69 -14.49 -3.34
CA GLY A 56 -7.26 -14.22 -3.41
C GLY A 56 -6.77 -13.16 -2.43
N MET A 57 -5.47 -13.20 -2.13
CA MET A 57 -4.80 -12.17 -1.34
C MET A 57 -4.71 -10.86 -2.16
N GLU A 58 -5.20 -9.76 -1.59
CA GLU A 58 -4.94 -8.42 -2.12
C GLU A 58 -3.45 -8.08 -1.95
N GLY A 59 -2.95 -7.20 -2.81
CA GLY A 59 -1.58 -6.73 -2.67
C GLY A 59 -1.26 -5.58 -3.61
N ILE A 60 -2.08 -4.52 -3.57
CA ILE A 60 -1.69 -3.26 -4.22
C ILE A 60 -0.60 -2.64 -3.35
N ALA A 61 0.64 -2.67 -3.83
CA ALA A 61 1.74 -2.05 -3.11
C ALA A 61 1.68 -0.53 -3.25
N ARG A 62 1.63 -0.02 -4.48
CA ARG A 62 1.56 1.42 -4.76
C ARG A 62 0.89 1.71 -6.10
N ILE A 63 0.35 2.91 -6.22
CA ILE A 63 -0.20 3.44 -7.46
C ILE A 63 0.58 4.70 -7.79
N GLU A 64 1.27 4.69 -8.92
CA GLU A 64 1.96 5.85 -9.46
C GLU A 64 1.10 6.51 -10.54
N ILE A 65 0.97 7.82 -10.48
CA ILE A 65 0.19 8.61 -11.44
C ILE A 65 1.13 9.62 -12.08
N GLN A 66 1.28 9.54 -13.40
CA GLN A 66 2.05 10.47 -14.20
C GLN A 66 1.11 11.19 -15.16
N LYS A 67 1.05 12.52 -15.09
CA LYS A 67 0.23 13.32 -16.01
C LYS A 67 1.11 14.09 -16.97
N ARG A 68 0.87 13.88 -18.26
CA ARG A 68 1.31 14.74 -19.36
C ARG A 68 0.09 15.51 -19.88
N ILE A 69 0.30 16.41 -20.85
CA ILE A 69 -0.76 17.28 -21.38
C ILE A 69 -1.94 16.45 -21.91
N ASP A 70 -1.65 15.45 -22.75
CA ASP A 70 -2.68 14.64 -23.43
C ASP A 70 -2.84 13.24 -22.87
N LEU A 71 -1.91 12.79 -22.01
CA LEU A 71 -1.83 11.42 -21.54
C LEU A 71 -1.71 11.36 -20.01
N VAL A 72 -2.60 10.61 -19.37
CA VAL A 72 -2.48 10.21 -17.98
C VAL A 72 -2.04 8.75 -17.93
N GLN A 73 -0.84 8.52 -17.42
CA GLN A 73 -0.26 7.18 -17.24
C GLN A 73 -0.38 6.77 -15.78
N ILE A 74 -1.04 5.64 -15.54
CA ILE A 74 -1.20 5.04 -14.23
C ILE A 74 -0.41 3.75 -14.20
N ILE A 75 0.51 3.62 -13.24
CA ILE A 75 1.28 2.41 -13.02
C ILE A 75 0.87 1.81 -11.68
N ILE A 76 0.23 0.64 -11.73
CA ILE A 76 -0.22 -0.09 -10.54
C ILE A 76 0.82 -1.16 -10.25
N TYR A 77 1.44 -1.09 -9.07
CA TYR A 77 2.39 -2.09 -8.61
C TYR A 77 1.66 -3.10 -7.73
N MET A 78 1.70 -4.36 -8.13
CA MET A 78 1.01 -5.44 -7.44
C MET A 78 1.94 -6.60 -7.13
N GLY A 79 1.74 -7.23 -5.97
CA GLY A 79 2.41 -8.48 -5.63
C GLY A 79 1.91 -9.67 -6.43
N PHE A 80 0.58 -9.79 -6.53
CA PHE A 80 -0.10 -10.92 -7.16
C PHE A 80 -1.01 -10.44 -8.31
N PRO A 81 -0.44 -10.05 -9.47
CA PRO A 81 -1.24 -9.51 -10.57
C PRO A 81 -2.07 -10.57 -11.31
N LYS A 82 -1.84 -11.86 -11.01
CA LYS A 82 -2.56 -12.99 -11.62
C LYS A 82 -4.07 -12.82 -11.59
N LEU A 83 -4.62 -12.34 -10.46
CA LEU A 83 -6.06 -12.10 -10.30
C LEU A 83 -6.63 -11.07 -11.29
N LEU A 84 -5.82 -10.13 -11.78
CA LEU A 84 -6.25 -9.12 -12.75
C LEU A 84 -5.85 -9.45 -14.19
N ILE A 85 -4.76 -10.20 -14.40
CA ILE A 85 -4.22 -10.51 -15.73
C ILE A 85 -4.77 -11.83 -16.30
N GLU A 86 -5.00 -12.86 -15.47
CA GLU A 86 -5.46 -14.17 -15.96
C GLU A 86 -6.91 -14.14 -16.47
N ASP A 87 -7.74 -13.25 -15.92
CA ASP A 87 -9.15 -13.07 -16.30
C ASP A 87 -9.33 -12.15 -17.53
N LYS A 88 -8.73 -12.50 -18.68
CA LYS A 88 -8.88 -11.86 -20.02
C LYS A 88 -8.54 -10.34 -20.09
N PRO A 89 -8.14 -9.81 -21.27
CA PRO A 89 -7.87 -8.38 -21.46
C PRO A 89 -9.05 -7.45 -21.09
N ARG A 90 -10.27 -8.01 -21.04
CA ARG A 90 -11.51 -7.30 -20.70
C ARG A 90 -11.46 -6.58 -19.36
N ARG A 91 -10.82 -7.13 -18.32
CA ARG A 91 -10.79 -6.46 -17.00
C ARG A 91 -9.98 -5.17 -16.99
N ILE A 92 -8.89 -5.13 -17.76
CA ILE A 92 -8.08 -3.93 -17.89
C ILE A 92 -8.87 -2.88 -18.68
N GLU A 93 -9.56 -3.28 -19.75
CA GLU A 93 -10.45 -2.41 -20.52
C GLU A 93 -11.62 -1.87 -19.67
N GLU A 94 -12.24 -2.71 -18.83
CA GLU A 94 -13.27 -2.31 -17.87
C GLU A 94 -12.73 -1.29 -16.85
N LEU A 95 -11.55 -1.54 -16.30
CA LEU A 95 -10.91 -0.63 -15.34
C LEU A 95 -10.59 0.72 -16.02
N GLN A 96 -10.09 0.70 -17.26
CA GLN A 96 -9.88 1.90 -18.06
C GLN A 96 -11.20 2.65 -18.31
N MET A 97 -12.27 1.96 -18.70
CA MET A 97 -13.59 2.59 -18.89
C MET A 97 -14.14 3.18 -17.59
N ASN A 98 -13.99 2.49 -16.47
CA ASN A 98 -14.47 2.98 -15.16
C ASN A 98 -13.70 4.24 -14.74
N VAL A 99 -12.37 4.25 -14.88
CA VAL A 99 -11.56 5.44 -14.55
C VAL A 99 -11.86 6.58 -15.52
N GLN A 100 -12.08 6.29 -16.80
CA GLN A 100 -12.41 7.31 -17.80
C GLN A 100 -13.78 7.95 -17.54
N LYS A 101 -14.77 7.17 -17.09
CA LYS A 101 -16.08 7.70 -16.65
C LYS A 101 -15.94 8.65 -15.46
N GLU A 102 -15.11 8.32 -14.49
CA GLU A 102 -14.89 9.16 -13.29
C GLU A 102 -14.16 10.48 -13.61
N LEU A 103 -13.30 10.47 -14.62
CA LEU A 103 -12.48 11.64 -14.97
C LEU A 103 -13.21 12.66 -15.86
N ASN A 104 -14.35 12.32 -16.49
CA ASN A 104 -15.11 13.20 -17.40
C ASN A 104 -14.24 13.95 -18.44
N CYS A 105 -13.08 13.37 -18.80
CA CYS A 105 -12.09 14.01 -19.65
C CYS A 105 -12.28 13.51 -21.09
N ALA A 106 -13.05 14.25 -21.90
CA ALA A 106 -13.17 13.96 -23.33
C ALA A 106 -11.84 14.06 -24.09
N ASN A 107 -10.87 14.81 -23.55
CA ASN A 107 -9.67 15.24 -24.29
C ASN A 107 -8.36 14.57 -23.86
N ARG A 108 -8.35 13.71 -22.82
CA ARG A 108 -7.11 13.06 -22.33
C ARG A 108 -7.17 11.56 -22.50
N LYS A 109 -6.12 10.98 -23.08
CA LYS A 109 -5.94 9.52 -23.17
C LYS A 109 -5.49 8.98 -21.82
N LEU A 110 -6.02 7.83 -21.44
CA LEU A 110 -5.66 7.12 -20.22
C LEU A 110 -4.89 5.86 -20.58
N ASN A 111 -3.71 5.66 -19.98
CA ASN A 111 -2.95 4.43 -20.11
C ASN A 111 -2.74 3.81 -18.73
N ILE A 112 -3.10 2.54 -18.56
CA ILE A 112 -2.97 1.83 -17.29
C ILE A 112 -2.04 0.64 -17.50
N ALA A 113 -0.92 0.66 -16.78
CA ALA A 113 0.05 -0.42 -16.76
C ALA A 113 0.02 -1.12 -15.40
N ILE A 114 0.02 -2.45 -15.40
CA ILE A 114 0.13 -3.26 -14.20
C ILE A 114 1.53 -3.85 -14.18
N THR A 115 2.28 -3.58 -13.12
CA THR A 115 3.65 -4.06 -12.93
C THR A 115 3.67 -5.05 -11.77
N ARG A 116 4.35 -6.19 -11.98
CA ARG A 116 4.55 -7.20 -10.96
C ARG A 116 5.76 -6.83 -10.11
N ILE A 117 5.58 -6.90 -8.80
CA ILE A 117 6.70 -6.84 -7.86
C ILE A 117 7.33 -8.22 -7.73
N SER A 118 8.67 -8.27 -7.72
CA SER A 118 9.44 -9.50 -7.51
C SER A 118 9.16 -10.13 -6.14
N ASN A 119 9.37 -9.38 -5.06
CA ASN A 119 9.21 -9.82 -3.68
C ASN A 119 8.00 -9.14 -3.01
N PRO A 120 6.80 -9.74 -3.04
CA PRO A 120 5.58 -9.10 -2.53
C PRO A 120 5.63 -8.85 -1.02
N TYR A 121 6.17 -9.79 -0.24
CA TYR A 121 6.29 -9.67 1.22
C TYR A 121 7.37 -8.69 1.67
N GLY A 122 8.23 -8.21 0.75
CA GLY A 122 9.17 -7.12 1.02
C GLY A 122 8.49 -5.76 1.14
N HIS A 123 7.26 -5.61 0.65
CA HIS A 123 6.53 -4.34 0.79
C HIS A 123 5.59 -4.34 2.00
N PRO A 124 5.60 -3.25 2.78
CA PRO A 124 4.86 -3.18 4.03
C PRO A 124 3.34 -3.13 3.81
N ASN A 125 2.86 -2.65 2.67
CA ASN A 125 1.42 -2.61 2.36
C ASN A 125 0.83 -4.01 2.23
N ILE A 126 1.48 -4.88 1.44
CA ILE A 126 1.05 -6.26 1.22
C ILE A 126 1.18 -7.06 2.52
N LEU A 127 2.25 -6.83 3.27
CA LEU A 127 2.46 -7.46 4.56
C LEU A 127 1.41 -7.02 5.60
N ALA A 128 1.01 -5.75 5.60
CA ALA A 128 -0.03 -5.24 6.48
C ALA A 128 -1.40 -5.84 6.15
N GLU A 129 -1.73 -5.99 4.86
CA GLU A 129 -2.94 -6.69 4.41
C GLU A 129 -2.92 -8.16 4.85
N PHE A 130 -1.77 -8.83 4.77
CA PHE A 130 -1.59 -10.20 5.25
C PHE A 130 -1.88 -10.32 6.75
N ILE A 131 -1.25 -9.48 7.58
CA ILE A 131 -1.51 -9.46 9.03
C ILE A 131 -2.98 -9.12 9.30
N ALA A 132 -3.56 -8.18 8.57
CA ALA A 132 -4.97 -7.80 8.72
C ALA A 132 -5.92 -8.98 8.43
N GLY A 133 -5.65 -9.76 7.38
CA GLY A 133 -6.41 -10.97 7.07
C GLY A 133 -6.33 -12.01 8.19
N GLN A 134 -5.14 -12.27 8.71
CA GLN A 134 -4.92 -13.20 9.84
C GLN A 134 -5.67 -12.75 11.10
N LEU A 135 -5.63 -11.45 11.43
CA LEU A 135 -6.32 -10.89 12.58
C LEU A 135 -7.85 -10.94 12.43
N LYS A 136 -8.38 -10.71 11.22
CA LYS A 136 -9.81 -10.87 10.93
C LYS A 136 -10.27 -12.32 11.10
N ASN A 137 -9.42 -13.27 10.72
CA ASN A 137 -9.64 -14.70 10.93
C ASN A 137 -9.39 -15.16 12.37
N ARG A 138 -9.20 -14.22 13.31
CA ARG A 138 -8.99 -14.46 14.75
C ARG A 138 -7.75 -15.33 15.05
N VAL A 139 -6.75 -15.32 14.18
CA VAL A 139 -5.45 -15.91 14.47
C VAL A 139 -4.77 -15.06 15.54
N SER A 140 -4.08 -15.71 16.49
CA SER A 140 -3.34 -15.02 17.54
C SER A 140 -2.38 -13.99 16.94
N PHE A 141 -2.42 -12.75 17.44
CA PHE A 141 -1.57 -11.66 16.95
C PHE A 141 -0.08 -11.99 16.99
N ARG A 142 0.38 -12.75 18.00
CA ARG A 142 1.77 -13.21 18.10
C ARG A 142 2.15 -14.14 16.96
N LYS A 143 1.25 -15.07 16.59
CA LYS A 143 1.47 -15.97 15.45
C LYS A 143 1.47 -15.20 14.13
N ALA A 144 0.54 -14.26 13.97
CA ALA A 144 0.48 -13.41 12.79
C ALA A 144 1.75 -12.56 12.61
N MET A 145 2.25 -11.95 13.69
CA MET A 145 3.49 -11.16 13.67
C MET A 145 4.72 -12.03 13.38
N LYS A 146 4.87 -13.18 14.04
CA LYS A 146 6.00 -14.10 13.79
C LYS A 146 6.01 -14.59 12.34
N LYS A 147 4.85 -15.00 11.81
CA LYS A 147 4.72 -15.43 10.42
C LYS A 147 5.00 -14.30 9.44
N ALA A 148 4.62 -13.07 9.77
CA ALA A 148 4.95 -11.90 8.94
C ALA A 148 6.47 -11.66 8.89
N ILE A 149 7.17 -11.77 10.02
CA ILE A 149 8.63 -11.63 10.08
C ILE A 149 9.30 -12.72 9.23
N GLU A 150 8.92 -13.98 9.40
CA GLU A 150 9.43 -15.12 8.63
C GLU A 150 9.26 -14.93 7.11
N LEU A 151 8.09 -14.47 6.66
CA LEU A 151 7.85 -14.16 5.24
C LEU A 151 8.67 -12.98 4.73
N THR A 152 9.02 -12.03 5.60
CA THR A 152 9.81 -10.84 5.23
C THR A 152 11.30 -11.14 5.19
N GLU A 153 11.78 -12.06 6.03
CA GLU A 153 13.15 -12.58 5.98
C GLU A 153 13.41 -13.31 4.66
N GLN A 154 12.45 -14.11 4.18
CA GLN A 154 12.51 -14.75 2.86
C GLN A 154 12.56 -13.76 1.70
N ALA A 155 12.15 -12.51 1.92
CA ALA A 155 12.17 -11.43 0.93
C ALA A 155 13.49 -10.63 0.93
N ASN A 156 14.54 -11.11 1.62
CA ASN A 156 15.87 -10.49 1.73
C ASN A 156 15.85 -9.07 2.33
N THR A 157 15.08 -8.85 3.40
CA THR A 157 15.04 -7.56 4.09
C THR A 157 16.09 -7.48 5.21
N LYS A 158 16.69 -6.29 5.42
CA LYS A 158 17.72 -6.08 6.47
C LYS A 158 17.16 -5.90 7.87
N GLY A 159 15.90 -5.49 7.96
CA GLY A 159 15.22 -5.32 9.22
C GLY A 159 13.77 -4.94 9.05
N ILE A 160 12.97 -5.34 10.03
CA ILE A 160 11.54 -5.08 10.08
C ILE A 160 11.15 -4.65 11.48
N GLN A 161 10.26 -3.67 11.58
CA GLN A 161 9.56 -3.36 12.81
C GLN A 161 8.06 -3.40 12.53
N VAL A 162 7.33 -4.21 13.30
CA VAL A 162 5.86 -4.31 13.24
C VAL A 162 5.30 -3.82 14.57
N GLN A 163 4.34 -2.91 14.51
CA GLN A 163 3.62 -2.41 15.68
C GLN A 163 2.12 -2.58 15.47
N ILE A 164 1.44 -3.14 16.46
CA ILE A 164 -0.02 -3.30 16.49
C ILE A 164 -0.54 -2.56 17.73
N ALA A 165 -1.52 -1.70 17.54
CA ALA A 165 -2.14 -0.92 18.60
C ALA A 165 -3.67 -1.10 18.60
N GLY A 166 -4.25 -1.28 19.79
CA GLY A 166 -5.70 -1.32 20.00
C GLY A 166 -6.12 -2.41 20.99
N ARG A 167 -7.38 -2.84 20.91
CA ARG A 167 -7.96 -3.89 21.76
C ARG A 167 -7.57 -5.28 21.27
N ILE A 168 -6.30 -5.63 21.50
CA ILE A 168 -5.73 -6.90 21.07
C ILE A 168 -6.36 -8.04 21.88
N ASP A 169 -6.86 -9.05 21.18
CA ASP A 169 -7.51 -10.25 21.76
C ASP A 169 -8.84 -9.93 22.49
N GLY A 170 -9.51 -8.85 22.12
CA GLY A 170 -10.81 -8.47 22.68
C GLY A 170 -10.77 -7.93 24.12
N LYS A 171 -9.58 -7.83 24.73
CA LYS A 171 -9.42 -7.26 26.08
C LYS A 171 -10.01 -5.85 26.14
N GLU A 172 -10.54 -5.51 27.31
CA GLU A 172 -11.20 -4.22 27.57
C GLU A 172 -10.22 -3.05 27.38
N ILE A 173 -9.02 -3.18 27.95
CA ILE A 173 -7.97 -2.16 27.86
C ILE A 173 -7.15 -2.36 26.58
N ALA A 174 -7.05 -1.30 25.77
CA ALA A 174 -6.21 -1.27 24.59
C ALA A 174 -4.72 -1.23 24.97
N ARG A 175 -3.89 -1.91 24.19
CA ARG A 175 -2.43 -1.95 24.38
C ARG A 175 -1.70 -1.81 23.06
N VAL A 176 -0.39 -1.58 23.15
CA VAL A 176 0.51 -1.45 22.01
C VAL A 176 1.57 -2.54 22.12
N GLU A 177 1.60 -3.42 21.14
CA GLU A 177 2.58 -4.49 21.03
C GLU A 177 3.45 -4.21 19.80
N TRP A 178 4.77 -4.36 19.93
CA TRP A 178 5.67 -4.19 18.81
C TRP A 178 6.80 -5.22 18.88
N ILE A 179 7.24 -5.64 17.70
CA ILE A 179 8.39 -6.53 17.53
C ILE A 179 9.30 -5.87 16.51
N ARG A 180 10.61 -5.95 16.75
CA ARG A 180 11.65 -5.50 15.84
C ARG A 180 12.62 -6.65 15.63
N GLU A 181 12.89 -6.94 14.37
CA GLU A 181 13.90 -7.91 13.94
C GLU A 181 14.92 -7.18 13.05
N GLY A 182 16.21 -7.44 13.24
CA GLY A 182 17.28 -6.77 12.50
C GLY A 182 17.41 -5.26 12.79
N ARG A 183 17.94 -4.51 11.82
CA ARG A 183 18.27 -3.08 11.96
C ARG A 183 17.21 -2.19 11.29
N VAL A 184 16.70 -1.20 12.01
CA VAL A 184 15.75 -0.19 11.46
C VAL A 184 16.16 1.22 11.88
N PRO A 185 17.06 1.89 11.11
CA PRO A 185 17.63 3.17 11.48
C PRO A 185 16.72 4.35 11.07
N LEU A 186 15.74 4.70 11.90
CA LEU A 186 14.73 5.71 11.54
C LEU A 186 15.29 7.14 11.37
N GLN A 187 16.40 7.48 12.03
CA GLN A 187 17.02 8.81 11.98
C GLN A 187 18.00 9.00 10.81
N THR A 188 18.46 7.91 10.19
CA THR A 188 19.39 7.97 9.06
C THR A 188 18.61 8.31 7.79
N ILE A 189 18.83 9.51 7.24
CA ILE A 189 18.10 10.00 6.05
C ILE A 189 18.40 9.13 4.82
N GLU A 190 19.65 8.74 4.65
CA GLU A 190 20.14 7.90 3.55
C GLU A 190 19.53 6.48 3.55
N ALA A 191 19.11 5.97 4.72
CA ALA A 191 18.52 4.64 4.79
C ALA A 191 17.18 4.57 4.04
N LYS A 192 17.08 3.66 3.06
CA LYS A 192 15.85 3.32 2.34
C LYS A 192 14.86 2.59 3.28
N ILE A 193 13.83 3.31 3.75
CA ILE A 193 12.82 2.77 4.65
C ILE A 193 11.44 2.86 4.02
N ASP A 194 10.85 1.69 3.80
CA ASP A 194 9.45 1.55 3.42
C ASP A 194 8.57 1.54 4.67
N TYR A 195 7.44 2.25 4.62
CA TYR A 195 6.51 2.36 5.74
C TYR A 195 5.05 2.22 5.30
N CYS A 196 4.26 1.51 6.10
CA CYS A 196 2.82 1.41 5.93
C CYS A 196 2.10 1.67 7.26
N SER A 197 0.95 2.33 7.17
CA SER A 197 -0.06 2.37 8.22
C SER A 197 -1.36 1.78 7.69
N TYR A 198 -1.87 0.75 8.35
CA TYR A 198 -3.07 0.05 7.93
C TYR A 198 -4.05 -0.10 9.10
N THR A 199 -5.34 0.05 8.83
CA THR A 199 -6.40 -0.06 9.84
C THR A 199 -7.21 -1.32 9.62
N VAL A 200 -7.42 -2.09 10.69
CA VAL A 200 -8.21 -3.32 10.66
C VAL A 200 -9.46 -3.13 11.51
N ARG A 201 -10.63 -3.28 10.90
CA ARG A 201 -11.90 -3.32 11.62
C ARG A 201 -12.14 -4.73 12.12
N THR A 202 -12.26 -4.88 13.43
CA THR A 202 -12.60 -6.12 14.12
C THR A 202 -13.92 -5.95 14.88
N ILE A 203 -14.43 -7.02 15.45
CA ILE A 203 -15.69 -7.01 16.23
C ILE A 203 -15.58 -6.11 17.46
N TYR A 204 -14.39 -6.08 18.08
CA TYR A 204 -14.14 -5.34 19.33
C TYR A 204 -13.68 -3.89 19.11
N GLY A 205 -13.66 -3.42 17.85
CA GLY A 205 -13.21 -2.09 17.47
C GLY A 205 -12.12 -2.12 16.40
N VAL A 206 -11.32 -1.05 16.34
CA VAL A 206 -10.29 -0.87 15.32
C VAL A 206 -8.91 -1.18 15.88
N LEU A 207 -8.12 -1.95 15.11
CA LEU A 207 -6.70 -2.14 15.34
C LEU A 207 -5.90 -1.33 14.31
N GLY A 208 -4.85 -0.65 14.77
CA GLY A 208 -3.87 0.01 13.92
C GLY A 208 -2.62 -0.84 13.77
N ILE A 209 -2.17 -1.05 12.54
CA ILE A 209 -0.91 -1.73 12.20
C ILE A 209 0.03 -0.70 11.59
N LYS A 210 1.25 -0.62 12.10
CA LYS A 210 2.35 0.17 11.52
C LYS A 210 3.52 -0.76 11.25
N ILE A 211 4.06 -0.68 10.04
CA ILE A 211 5.18 -1.52 9.62
C ILE A 211 6.27 -0.62 9.05
N TRP A 212 7.51 -0.84 9.48
CA TRP A 212 8.72 -0.27 8.91
C TRP A 212 9.56 -1.42 8.36
N ILE A 213 10.01 -1.31 7.12
CA ILE A 213 10.93 -2.25 6.50
C ILE A 213 12.17 -1.46 6.06
N PHE A 214 13.33 -1.91 6.51
CA PHE A 214 14.61 -1.42 6.03
C PHE A 214 15.06 -2.29 4.86
N VAL A 215 15.08 -1.69 3.67
CA VAL A 215 15.48 -2.34 2.42
C VAL A 215 16.95 -2.05 2.17
N ASP A 216 17.65 -3.01 1.59
CA ASP A 216 19.06 -2.84 1.25
C ASP A 216 19.28 -1.79 0.16
N GLU A 217 20.43 -1.13 0.22
CA GLU A 217 21.01 -0.41 -0.90
C GLU A 217 21.75 -1.42 -1.76
N GLU A 218 21.12 -1.83 -2.85
CA GLU A 218 21.86 -1.77 -4.11
C GLU A 218 21.90 -0.31 -4.59
#